data_AF-A0A7C5VMV3-F1
#
_entry.id   AF-A0A7C5VMV3-F1
#
_cell.length_a   1.000
_cell.length_b   1.000
_cell.length_c   1.000
_cell.angle_alpha   90.00
_cell.angle_beta   90.00
_cell.angle_gamma   90.00
#
_symmetry.space_group_name_H-M   'P 1'
#
loop_
_entity.id
_entity.type
_entity.pdbx_description
1 polymer ?
#
loop_
_entity_poly.entity_id
_entity_poly.type
_entity_poly.pdbx_seq_one_letter_code
_entity_poly.pdbx_strand_id
1 'polypeptide(L)' 'MLALSMKASVKVYVTASETELARRRSGEFNQKFLSRQLKLYDELARHVRAYKIDTTERSIKETLNDLLSLAQ' A
#
# COMPACT_ATOMS: atom_id res chain seq x y z
N MET A 1 -23.14 -27.58 -15.22
CA MET A 1 -22.99 -26.26 -14.57
C MET A 1 -21.58 -25.76 -14.84
N LEU A 2 -21.43 -24.75 -15.72
CA LEU A 2 -20.16 -24.05 -15.90
C LEU A 2 -19.98 -23.10 -14.71
N ALA A 3 -19.07 -23.43 -13.80
CA ALA A 3 -18.67 -22.52 -12.73
C ALA A 3 -17.87 -21.38 -13.36
N LEU A 4 -18.48 -20.20 -13.50
CA LEU A 4 -17.72 -18.97 -13.74
C LEU A 4 -16.89 -18.69 -12.48
N SER A 5 -15.62 -19.09 -12.50
CA SER A 5 -14.63 -18.57 -11.55
C SER A 5 -14.41 -17.09 -11.90
N MET A 6 -15.09 -16.18 -11.19
CA MET A 6 -14.72 -14.77 -11.22
C MET A 6 -13.35 -14.65 -10.56
N LYS A 7 -12.31 -14.41 -11.36
CA LYS A 7 -10.98 -14.12 -10.86
C LYS A 7 -11.03 -12.75 -10.18
N ALA A 8 -11.29 -12.73 -8.88
CA ALA A 8 -11.25 -11.51 -8.09
C ALA A 8 -9.81 -10.95 -8.13
N SER A 9 -9.67 -9.74 -8.68
CA SER A 9 -8.38 -9.04 -8.69
C SER A 9 -8.41 -7.98 -7.60
N VAL A 10 -7.60 -8.20 -6.56
CA VAL A 10 -7.40 -7.22 -5.49
C VAL A 10 -6.22 -6.34 -5.89
N LYS A 11 -6.43 -5.01 -5.90
CA LYS A 11 -5.36 -4.03 -6.03
C LYS A 11 -5.00 -3.55 -4.64
N VAL A 12 -3.73 -3.61 -4.28
CA VAL A 12 -3.25 -3.19 -2.97
C VAL A 12 -2.32 -2.00 -3.16
N TYR A 13 -2.55 -0.95 -2.39
CA TYR A 13 -1.66 0.19 -2.28
C TYR A 13 -0.98 0.17 -0.91
N VAL A 14 0.32 -0.14 -0.89
CA VAL A 14 1.14 -0.18 0.32
C VAL A 14 1.78 1.19 0.53
N THR A 15 1.62 1.75 1.73
CA THR A 15 2.21 3.04 2.11
C THR A 15 2.75 3.02 3.54
N ALA A 16 3.35 4.12 3.96
CA ALA A 16 3.73 4.42 5.34
C ALA A 16 3.89 5.93 5.52
N SER A 17 4.05 6.38 6.76
CA SER A 17 4.31 7.78 7.09
C SER A 17 5.62 8.27 6.45
N GLU A 18 5.71 9.57 6.17
CA GLU A 18 6.93 10.17 5.61
C GLU A 18 8.15 9.87 6.51
N THR A 19 7.97 9.92 7.83
CA THR A 19 9.01 9.61 8.82
C THR A 19 9.46 8.15 8.77
N GLU A 20 8.52 7.22 8.60
CA GLU A 20 8.85 5.80 8.48
C GLU A 20 9.55 5.50 7.15
N LEU A 21 9.10 6.11 6.06
CA LEU A 21 9.73 5.98 4.74
C LEU A 21 11.14 6.60 4.71
N ALA A 22 11.31 7.75 5.38
CA ALA A 22 12.60 8.37 5.62
C ALA A 22 13.57 7.41 6.33
N ARG A 23 13.09 6.83 7.43
CA ARG A 23 13.85 5.86 8.24
C ARG A 23 14.27 4.65 7.43
N ARG A 24 13.36 4.07 6.63
CA ARG A 24 13.62 2.88 5.78
C ARG A 24 14.61 3.13 4.66
N ARG A 25 14.65 4.35 4.10
CA ARG A 25 15.53 4.71 2.98
C ARG A 25 16.98 4.93 3.41
N SER A 26 17.23 5.17 4.69
CA SER A 26 18.58 5.32 5.27
C SER A 26 19.46 6.35 4.52
N GLY A 27 18.93 7.54 4.24
CA GLY A 27 19.68 8.59 3.56
C GLY A 27 18.95 9.93 3.42
N GLU A 28 19.63 10.93 2.87
CA GLU A 28 19.02 12.22 2.52
C GLU A 28 18.01 12.05 1.38
N PHE A 29 16.80 12.57 1.57
CA PHE A 29 15.79 12.61 0.54
C PHE A 29 15.06 13.96 0.60
N ASN A 30 14.57 14.40 -0.56
CA ASN A 30 13.81 15.63 -0.63
C ASN A 30 12.40 15.40 -0.08
N GLN A 31 12.13 15.88 1.15
CA GLN A 31 10.84 15.72 1.82
C GLN A 31 9.68 16.29 1.00
N LYS A 32 9.85 17.46 0.37
CA LYS A 32 8.81 18.08 -0.46
C LYS A 32 8.48 17.24 -1.69
N PHE A 33 9.48 16.59 -2.27
CA PHE A 33 9.27 15.64 -3.36
C PHE A 33 8.53 14.39 -2.88
N LEU A 34 8.95 13.79 -1.75
CA LEU A 34 8.29 12.62 -1.18
C LEU A 34 6.82 12.91 -0.90
N SER A 35 6.51 14.03 -0.24
CA SER A 35 5.15 14.42 0.08
C SER A 35 4.25 14.55 -1.16
N ARG A 36 4.78 15.16 -2.24
CA ARG A 36 4.07 15.25 -3.53
C ARG A 36 3.85 13.88 -4.17
N GLN A 37 4.83 12.99 -4.09
CA GLN A 37 4.71 11.62 -4.62
C GLN A 37 3.68 10.80 -3.85
N LEU A 38 3.68 10.88 -2.51
CA LEU A 38 2.68 10.18 -1.69
C LEU A 38 1.26 10.67 -2.00
N LYS A 39 1.06 11.99 -2.17
CA LYS A 39 -0.23 12.54 -2.57
C LYS A 39 -0.70 12.01 -3.94
N LEU A 40 0.20 11.94 -4.92
CA LEU A 40 -0.09 11.37 -6.24
C LEU A 40 -0.50 9.90 -6.13
N TYR A 41 0.23 9.11 -5.36
CA TYR A 41 -0.08 7.69 -5.17
C TYR A 41 -1.40 7.48 -4.43
N ASP A 42 -1.71 8.30 -3.43
CA ASP A 42 -3.00 8.31 -2.72
C ASP A 42 -4.17 8.67 -3.66
N GLU A 43 -3.98 9.61 -4.57
CA GLU A 43 -4.95 9.94 -5.60
C GLU A 43 -5.15 8.76 -6.57
N LEU A 44 -4.07 8.17 -7.08
CA LEU A 44 -4.15 7.02 -7.99
C LEU A 44 -4.84 5.81 -7.34
N ALA A 45 -4.45 5.47 -6.11
CA ALA A 45 -5.02 4.35 -5.36
C ALA A 45 -6.54 4.49 -5.21
N ARG A 46 -7.03 5.70 -4.92
CA ARG A 46 -8.47 6.00 -4.88
C ARG A 46 -9.15 5.79 -6.23
N HIS A 47 -8.55 6.27 -7.32
CA HIS A 47 -9.13 6.13 -8.67
C HIS A 47 -9.24 4.66 -9.12
N VAL A 48 -8.23 3.84 -8.80
CA VAL A 48 -8.23 2.42 -9.19
C VAL A 48 -8.94 1.51 -8.19
N ARG A 49 -9.52 2.08 -7.12
CA ARG A 49 -10.15 1.37 -5.98
C ARG A 49 -9.22 0.35 -5.33
N ALA A 50 -7.97 0.73 -5.12
CA ALA A 50 -7.02 -0.10 -4.39
C ALA A 50 -7.32 -0.11 -2.89
N TYR A 51 -7.16 -1.26 -2.26
CA TYR A 51 -7.12 -1.39 -0.81
C TYR A 51 -5.83 -0.76 -0.28
N LYS A 52 -5.96 0.33 0.47
CA LYS A 52 -4.82 1.02 1.09
C LYS A 52 -4.42 0.30 2.37
N ILE A 53 -3.15 -0.05 2.48
CA ILE A 53 -2.54 -0.56 3.71
C ILE A 53 -1.42 0.37 4.15
N ASP A 54 -1.57 0.91 5.36
CA ASP A 54 -0.53 1.70 6.02
C ASP A 54 0.36 0.76 6.83
N THR A 55 1.66 0.79 6.55
CA THR A 55 2.69 -0.05 7.18
C THR A 55 3.55 0.72 8.17
N THR A 56 3.12 1.93 8.57
CA THR A 56 3.79 2.72 9.61
C THR A 56 3.90 1.90 10.88
N GLU A 57 5.14 1.69 11.36
CA GLU A 57 5.45 0.91 12.57
C GLU A 57 4.97 -0.54 12.56
N ARG A 58 4.48 -1.06 11.42
CA ARG A 58 3.99 -2.43 11.31
C ARG A 58 5.12 -3.38 10.93
N SER A 59 5.07 -4.58 11.49
CA SER A 59 5.94 -5.67 11.06
C SER A 59 5.49 -6.23 9.70
N ILE A 60 6.43 -6.89 9.01
CA ILE A 60 6.14 -7.63 7.78
C ILE A 60 5.09 -8.71 8.03
N LYS A 61 5.16 -9.41 9.18
CA LYS A 61 4.24 -10.51 9.51
C LYS A 61 2.81 -10.03 9.70
N GLU A 62 2.61 -8.94 10.43
CA GLU A 62 1.26 -8.35 10.61
C GLU A 62 0.69 -7.88 9.28
N THR A 63 1.50 -7.20 8.47
CA THR A 63 1.08 -6.71 7.14
C THR A 63 0.71 -7.88 6.22
N LEU A 64 1.49 -8.97 6.24
CA LEU A 64 1.20 -10.17 5.44
C LEU A 64 -0.13 -10.82 5.85
N ASN A 65 -0.40 -10.94 7.15
CA ASN A 65 -1.65 -11.52 7.64
C ASN A 65 -2.87 -10.71 7.19
N ASP A 66 -2.79 -9.38 7.23
CA ASP A 66 -3.85 -8.50 6.72
C ASP A 66 -4.07 -8.66 5.21
N LEU A 67 -3.00 -8.85 4.43
CA LEU A 67 -3.12 -9.01 2.99
C LEU A 67 -3.71 -10.37 2.61
N LEU A 68 -3.39 -11.42 3.37
CA LEU A 68 -3.93 -12.75 3.15
C LEU A 68 -5.44 -12.80 3.45
N SER A 69 -5.94 -12.05 4.42
CA SER A 69 -7.38 -11.98 4.72
C SER A 69 -8.21 -11.33 3.61
N LEU A 70 -7.59 -10.54 2.73
CA LEU A 70 -8.25 -9.94 1.57
C LEU A 70 -8.35 -10.89 0.36
N ALA A 71 -7.59 -11.98 0.38
CA ALA A 71 -7.49 -12.94 -0.73
C ALA A 71 -8.24 -14.27 -0.46
N GLN A 72 -8.81 -14.43 0.74
CA GLN A 72 -9.61 -15.57 1.17
C GLN A 72 -11.10 -15.33 0.91
#